data_AF-A0A2M7YAV8-F1
#
_entry.id   AF-A0A2M7YAV8-F1
#
_cell.length_a   1.000
_cell.length_b   1.000
_cell.length_c   1.000
_cell.angle_alpha   90.00
_cell.angle_beta   90.00
_cell.angle_gamma   90.00
#
_symmetry.space_group_name_H-M   'P 1'
#
loop_
_entity.id
_entity.type
_entity.pdbx_description
1 polymer ?
#
loop_
_entity_poly.entity_id
_entity_poly.type
_entity_poly.pdbx_seq_one_letter_code
_entity_poly.pdbx_strand_id
1 'polypeptide(L)' 'MKVNGIPYRPIWEADGAVRIIDQTRLPFAFTEAPLRSEAEA' A
#
# COMPACT_ATOMS: atom_id res chain seq x y z
N MET A 1 -0.41 5.66 -9.75
CA MET A 1 -1.52 4.70 -9.90
C MET A 1 -2.84 5.46 -9.75
N LYS A 2 -3.95 4.98 -10.31
CA LYS A 2 -5.28 5.56 -10.04
C LYS A 2 -6.19 4.51 -9.39
N VAL A 3 -6.89 4.89 -8.33
CA VAL A 3 -7.96 4.08 -7.71
C VAL A 3 -9.25 4.88 -7.84
N ASN A 4 -10.27 4.33 -8.51
CA ASN A 4 -11.53 5.03 -8.82
C ASN A 4 -11.31 6.41 -9.48
N GLY A 5 -10.33 6.49 -10.39
CA GLY A 5 -9.97 7.73 -11.10
C GLY A 5 -9.09 8.70 -10.31
N ILE A 6 -8.97 8.53 -8.99
CA ILE A 6 -8.15 9.38 -8.12
C ILE A 6 -6.69 8.92 -8.17
N PRO A 7 -5.73 9.82 -8.45
CA PRO A 7 -4.31 9.49 -8.38
C PRO A 7 -3.88 9.16 -6.94
N TYR A 8 -3.26 8.01 -6.76
CA TYR A 8 -2.64 7.60 -5.50
C TYR A 8 -1.15 7.29 -5.69
N ARG A 9 -0.39 7.60 -4.63
CA ARG A 9 0.96 7.07 -4.43
C ARG A 9 0.82 5.69 -3.76
N PRO A 10 1.17 4.58 -4.44
CA PRO A 10 0.95 3.22 -3.92
C PRO A 10 1.87 2.81 -2.77
N ILE A 11 2.97 3.53 -2.56
CA ILE A 11 4.02 3.22 -1.59
C ILE A 11 4.58 4.52 -0.99
N TRP A 12 4.73 4.60 0.32
CA TRP A 12 5.24 5.79 1.02
C TRP A 12 5.86 5.42 2.36
N GLU A 13 6.66 6.33 2.92
CA GLU A 13 7.16 6.23 4.28
C GLU A 13 6.16 6.86 5.26
N ALA A 14 5.91 6.18 6.37
CA ALA A 14 5.12 6.68 7.50
C ALA A 14 5.65 6.05 8.80
N ASP A 15 5.83 6.87 9.84
CA ASP A 15 6.25 6.42 11.17
C ASP A 15 7.52 5.55 11.19
N GLY A 16 8.48 5.86 10.30
CA GLY A 16 9.73 5.11 10.17
C GLY A 16 9.60 3.75 9.47
N ALA A 17 8.44 3.43 8.91
CA ALA A 17 8.19 2.22 8.13
C ALA A 17 7.74 2.57 6.71
N VAL A 18 7.99 1.65 5.77
CA VAL A 18 7.42 1.75 4.43
C VAL A 18 6.02 1.13 4.45
N ARG A 19 5.04 1.82 3.88
CA ARG A 19 3.65 1.36 3.74
C ARG A 19 3.26 1.27 2.28
N ILE A 20 2.38 0.32 1.97
CA ILE A 20 1.81 0.11 0.64
C ILE A 20 0.30 0.01 0.68
N ILE A 21 -0.35 0.33 -0.45
CA ILE A 21 -1.72 -0.12 -0.72
C ILE A 21 -1.68 -1.62 -1.02
N ASP A 22 -2.49 -2.40 -0.31
CA ASP A 22 -2.72 -3.81 -0.63
C ASP A 22 -3.60 -3.91 -1.90
N GLN A 23 -2.92 -4.02 -3.04
CA GLN A 23 -3.58 -4.04 -4.35
C GLN A 23 -4.36 -5.34 -4.60
N THR A 24 -4.14 -6.40 -3.81
CA THR A 24 -4.87 -7.68 -3.95
C THR A 24 -6.33 -7.58 -3.51
N ARG A 25 -6.67 -6.56 -2.70
CA ARG A 25 -8.02 -6.31 -2.20
C ARG A 25 -8.80 -5.27 -3.00
N LEU A 26 -8.13 -4.59 -3.93
CA LEU A 26 -8.80 -3.68 -4.84
C LEU A 26 -9.65 -4.47 -5.87
N PRO A 27 -10.79 -3.92 -6.32
CA PRO A 27 -11.38 -2.62 -5.96
C PRO A 27 -12.31 -2.67 -4.74
N PHE A 28 -12.50 -3.83 -4.11
CA PHE A 28 -13.52 -4.05 -3.08
C PHE A 28 -13.16 -3.43 -1.73
N ALA A 29 -11.87 -3.32 -1.41
CA ALA A 29 -11.41 -2.68 -0.19
C ALA A 29 -10.11 -1.88 -0.42
N PHE A 30 -10.07 -0.64 0.08
CA PHE A 30 -8.86 0.18 0.14
C PHE A 30 -8.19 -0.04 1.49
N THR A 31 -7.16 -0.87 1.51
CA THR A 31 -6.42 -1.21 2.73
C THR A 31 -4.93 -0.98 2.54
N GLU A 32 -4.26 -0.64 3.63
CA GLU A 32 -2.83 -0.34 3.64
C GLU A 32 -2.09 -1.36 4.51
N ALA A 33 -0.92 -1.80 4.08
CA ALA A 33 -0.08 -2.76 4.80
C ALA A 33 1.34 -2.20 5.02
N PRO A 34 2.00 -2.51 6.15
CA PRO A 34 3.42 -2.25 6.29
C PRO A 34 4.22 -3.21 5.40
N LEU A 35 5.22 -2.69 4.69
CA LEU A 35 6.26 -3.50 4.06
C LEU A 35 7.23 -3.94 5.15
N ARG A 36 7.39 -5.26 5.28
CA ARG A 36 8.37 -5.86 6.20
C ARG A 36 9.69 -6.07 5.48
N SER A 37 10.73 -6.35 6.25
CA SER A 37 12.02 -6.75 5.70
C SER A 37 11.87 -8.08 4.93
N GLU A 38 12.73 -8.32 3.93
CA GLU A 38 12.72 -9.56 3.14
C GLU A 38 12.86 -10.82 4.03
N ALA A 39 13.59 -10.71 5.14
CA ALA A 39 13.77 -11.80 6.10
C ALA A 39 12.48 -12.19 6.84
N GLU A 40 11.44 -11.36 6.79
CA GLU A 40 10.14 -11.55 7.46
C GLU A 40 9.01 -11.92 6.48
N ALA A 41 9.32 -12.09 5.19
CA ALA A 41 8.35 -12.34 4.11
C ALA A 41 7.96 -13.82 3.97
#